data_AF-A0A967WIQ7-F1
#
_entry.id   AF-A0A967WIQ7-F1
#
_cell.length_a   1.000
_cell.length_b   1.000
_cell.length_c   1.000
_cell.angle_alpha   90.00
_cell.angle_beta   90.00
_cell.angle_gamma   90.00
#
_symmetry.space_group_name_H-M   'P 1'
#
loop_
_entity.id
_entity.type
_entity.pdbx_description
1 polymer ?
#
loop_
_entity_poly.entity_id
_entity_poly.type
_entity_poly.pdbx_seq_one_letter_code
_entity_poly.pdbx_strand_id
1 'polypeptide(L)'
;MGFVPWLVVAFCGVLLSAALPPSTLWPLTLALLPLFVMVAGSEKPRRAFWLGVAFGAPFFSLYILWLPSSFSELLGSFFWALFPPLVAVLAAFWGLVCWASRALGGRGAGTLWLLPAFWVLMEWARTQGYLGFPWGTLGYAWLDTPVAQLADTVGTYGLSLLSTVLVAL
;
A
#
# COMPACT_ATOMS: atom_id res chain seq x y z
N MET A 1 6.78 24.15 0.99
CA MET A 1 5.85 23.22 0.29
C MET A 1 4.60 23.10 1.14
N GLY A 2 3.44 23.47 0.58
CA GLY A 2 2.18 23.51 1.33
C GLY A 2 1.65 22.13 1.73
N PHE A 3 0.52 22.12 2.42
CA PHE A 3 -0.17 20.92 2.93
C PHE A 3 -0.82 20.07 1.81
N VAL A 4 -1.08 20.67 0.64
CA VAL A 4 -1.82 20.05 -0.48
C VAL A 4 -1.26 18.69 -0.93
N PRO A 5 0.07 18.49 -1.14
CA PRO A 5 0.59 17.19 -1.57
C PRO A 5 0.29 16.06 -0.57
N TRP A 6 0.26 16.38 0.72
CA TRP A 6 -0.06 15.42 1.78
C TRP A 6 -1.53 15.01 1.75
N LEU A 7 -2.42 15.97 1.51
CA LEU A 7 -3.85 15.68 1.30
C LEU A 7 -4.10 14.83 0.07
N VAL A 8 -3.40 15.11 -1.03
CA VAL A 8 -3.54 14.34 -2.28
C VAL A 8 -3.16 12.88 -2.03
N VAL A 9 -1.98 12.60 -1.46
CA VAL A 9 -1.59 11.21 -1.19
C VAL A 9 -2.50 10.52 -0.17
N ALA A 10 -2.97 11.23 0.86
CA ALA A 10 -3.90 10.67 1.83
C ALA A 10 -5.24 10.31 1.19
N PHE A 11 -5.80 11.19 0.35
CA PHE A 11 -7.04 10.93 -0.38
C PHE A 11 -6.87 9.78 -1.37
N CYS A 12 -5.74 9.69 -2.07
CA CYS A 12 -5.46 8.55 -2.95
C CYS A 12 -5.33 7.23 -2.18
N GLY A 13 -4.83 7.26 -0.94
CA GLY A 13 -4.85 6.10 -0.04
C GLY A 13 -6.27 5.63 0.28
N VAL A 14 -7.20 6.58 0.52
CA VAL A 14 -8.63 6.27 0.68
C VAL A 14 -9.19 5.63 -0.59
N LEU A 15 -8.93 6.22 -1.77
CA LEU A 15 -9.40 5.66 -3.04
C LEU A 15 -8.89 4.24 -3.28
N LEU A 16 -7.63 3.97 -2.95
CA LEU A 16 -7.05 2.64 -3.13
C LEU A 16 -7.76 1.57 -2.27
N SER A 17 -8.35 1.93 -1.12
CA SER A 17 -9.09 0.97 -0.30
C SER A 17 -10.29 0.36 -1.05
N ALA A 18 -10.91 1.12 -1.95
CA ALA A 18 -12.01 0.64 -2.79
C ALA A 18 -11.53 -0.17 -4.01
N ALA A 19 -10.23 -0.20 -4.29
CA ALA A 19 -9.66 -1.10 -5.30
C ALA A 19 -9.67 -2.56 -4.82
N LEU A 20 -9.62 -2.79 -3.51
CA LEU A 20 -9.58 -4.12 -2.91
C LEU A 20 -11.00 -4.57 -2.46
N PRO A 21 -11.18 -5.86 -2.10
CA PRO A 21 -12.45 -6.33 -1.53
C PRO A 21 -12.92 -5.48 -0.34
N PRO A 22 -14.23 -5.21 -0.21
CA PRO A 22 -15.33 -5.83 -0.98
C PRO A 22 -15.67 -5.15 -2.31
N SER A 23 -15.09 -3.99 -2.62
CA SER A 23 -15.52 -3.18 -3.77
C SER A 23 -14.85 -3.57 -5.09
N THR A 24 -13.62 -4.10 -5.03
CA THR A 24 -12.87 -4.65 -6.18
C THR A 24 -12.82 -3.76 -7.42
N LEU A 25 -12.86 -2.44 -7.23
CA LEU A 25 -12.79 -1.45 -8.31
C LEU A 25 -11.35 -1.30 -8.79
N TRP A 26 -10.86 -2.29 -9.53
CA TRP A 26 -9.46 -2.38 -9.99
C TRP A 26 -8.89 -1.08 -10.60
N PRO A 27 -9.63 -0.21 -11.34
CA PRO A 27 -9.04 1.02 -11.87
C PRO A 27 -8.53 1.98 -10.78
N LEU A 28 -9.03 1.86 -9.54
CA LEU A 28 -8.56 2.65 -8.41
C LEU A 28 -7.15 2.27 -7.94
N THR A 29 -6.53 1.20 -8.47
CA THR A 29 -5.08 0.98 -8.29
C THR A 29 -4.24 2.12 -8.88
N LEU A 30 -4.78 2.86 -9.87
CA LEU A 30 -4.13 4.04 -10.43
C LEU A 30 -4.00 5.20 -9.43
N ALA A 31 -4.69 5.13 -8.28
CA ALA A 31 -4.48 6.06 -7.18
C ALA A 31 -3.06 6.02 -6.60
N LEU A 32 -2.25 4.99 -6.93
CA LEU A 32 -0.83 4.96 -6.60
C LEU A 32 0.00 6.01 -7.39
N LEU A 33 -0.50 6.53 -8.51
CA LEU A 33 0.26 7.40 -9.41
C LEU A 33 0.78 8.68 -8.72
N PRO A 34 -0.04 9.46 -7.97
CA PRO A 34 0.47 10.64 -7.27
C PRO A 34 1.55 10.29 -6.24
N LEU A 35 1.42 9.14 -5.55
CA LEU A 35 2.45 8.68 -4.63
C LEU A 35 3.77 8.41 -5.37
N PHE A 36 3.73 7.64 -6.47
CA PHE A 36 4.92 7.25 -7.23
C PHE A 36 5.64 8.48 -7.80
N VAL A 37 4.91 9.40 -8.41
CA VAL A 37 5.45 10.66 -8.95
C VAL A 37 6.09 11.50 -7.85
N MET A 38 5.41 11.68 -6.71
CA MET A 38 5.94 12.48 -5.59
C MET A 38 7.16 11.84 -4.91
N VAL A 39 7.18 10.51 -4.82
CA VAL A 39 8.32 9.76 -4.28
C VAL A 39 9.53 9.88 -5.21
N ALA A 40 9.36 9.67 -6.52
CA ALA A 40 10.42 9.84 -7.51
C ALA A 40 10.95 11.28 -7.60
N GLY A 41 10.07 12.27 -7.39
CA GLY A 41 10.42 13.70 -7.35
C GLY A 41 10.94 14.21 -6.00
N SER A 42 10.95 13.39 -4.95
CA SER A 42 11.33 13.83 -3.60
C SER A 42 12.82 14.16 -3.49
N GLU A 43 13.16 15.25 -2.79
CA GLU A 43 14.54 15.65 -2.57
C GLU A 43 15.29 14.69 -1.64
N LYS A 44 14.63 14.23 -0.57
CA LYS A 44 15.22 13.40 0.47
C LYS A 44 14.43 12.10 0.64
N PRO A 45 15.08 10.93 0.85
CA PRO A 45 14.40 9.67 1.14
C PRO A 45 13.46 9.74 2.34
N ARG A 46 13.81 10.54 3.36
CA ARG A 46 12.93 10.78 4.52
C ARG A 46 11.57 11.35 4.13
N ARG A 47 11.50 12.19 3.08
CA ARG A 47 10.21 12.70 2.60
C ARG A 47 9.40 11.60 1.92
N ALA A 48 10.05 10.76 1.11
CA ALA A 48 9.41 9.61 0.49
C ALA A 48 8.82 8.65 1.52
N PHE A 49 9.53 8.42 2.64
CA PHE A 49 9.00 7.66 3.78
C PHE A 49 7.65 8.21 4.25
N TRP A 50 7.61 9.50 4.57
CA TRP A 50 6.39 10.12 5.10
C TRP A 50 5.28 10.21 4.06
N LEU A 51 5.59 10.33 2.76
CA LEU A 51 4.58 10.24 1.70
C LEU A 51 3.93 8.85 1.67
N GLY A 52 4.72 7.78 1.79
CA GLY A 52 4.22 6.41 1.91
C GLY A 52 3.37 6.20 3.16
N VAL A 53 3.79 6.75 4.31
CA VAL A 53 2.99 6.71 5.55
C VAL A 53 1.68 7.48 5.40
N ALA A 54 1.72 8.69 4.83
CA ALA A 54 0.53 9.53 4.64
C ALA A 54 -0.47 8.89 3.66
N PHE A 55 0.01 8.13 2.69
CA PHE A 55 -0.82 7.33 1.78
C PHE A 55 -1.37 6.07 2.47
N GLY A 56 -0.51 5.32 3.17
CA GLY A 56 -0.88 4.04 3.80
C GLY A 56 -1.79 4.18 5.02
N ALA A 57 -1.63 5.22 5.83
CA ALA A 57 -2.42 5.40 7.05
C ALA A 57 -3.94 5.43 6.81
N PRO A 58 -4.49 6.27 5.92
CA PRO A 58 -5.92 6.24 5.60
C PRO A 58 -6.35 4.96 4.88
N PHE A 59 -5.49 4.41 4.00
CA PHE A 59 -5.76 3.13 3.33
C PHE A 59 -6.00 2.00 4.36
N PHE A 60 -5.03 1.76 5.25
CA PHE A 60 -5.12 0.70 6.26
C PHE A 60 -6.22 1.01 7.28
N SER A 61 -6.38 2.27 7.70
CA SER A 61 -7.47 2.66 8.62
C SER A 61 -8.85 2.24 8.10
N LEU A 62 -9.09 2.36 6.80
CA LEU A 62 -10.36 1.96 6.21
C LEU A 62 -10.41 0.46 5.91
N TYR A 63 -9.36 -0.06 5.27
CA TYR A 63 -9.34 -1.43 4.76
C TYR A 63 -9.41 -2.50 5.86
N ILE A 64 -8.82 -2.24 7.03
CA ILE A 64 -8.87 -3.15 8.18
C ILE A 64 -9.72 -2.62 9.33
N LEU A 65 -10.64 -1.66 9.09
CA LEU A 65 -11.51 -1.10 10.13
C LEU A 65 -12.41 -2.16 10.80
N TRP A 66 -12.75 -3.21 10.05
CA TRP A 66 -13.55 -4.33 10.55
C TRP A 66 -12.81 -5.13 11.65
N LEU A 67 -11.47 -5.11 11.65
CA LEU A 67 -10.64 -5.91 12.53
C LEU A 67 -10.89 -5.64 14.02
N PRO A 68 -10.78 -4.40 14.54
CA PRO A 68 -11.04 -4.14 15.96
C PRO A 68 -12.48 -4.49 16.38
N SER A 69 -13.47 -4.29 15.49
CA SER A 69 -14.86 -4.70 15.75
C SER A 69 -14.94 -6.21 15.98
N SER A 70 -14.40 -7.03 15.06
CA SER A 70 -14.42 -8.49 15.18
C SER A 70 -13.73 -9.01 16.45
N PHE A 71 -12.60 -8.42 16.84
CA PHE A 71 -11.94 -8.81 18.09
C PHE A 71 -12.67 -8.32 19.33
N SER A 72 -13.33 -7.16 19.26
CA SER A 72 -14.05 -6.60 20.41
C SER A 72 -15.27 -7.43 20.81
N GLU A 73 -15.89 -8.13 19.85
CA GLU A 73 -16.99 -9.05 20.12
C GLU A 73 -16.55 -10.26 20.97
N LEU A 74 -15.34 -10.76 20.75
CA LEU A 74 -14.83 -11.97 21.40
C LEU A 74 -13.99 -11.67 22.66
N LEU A 75 -13.20 -10.59 22.64
CA LEU A 75 -12.15 -10.31 23.62
C LEU A 75 -12.30 -8.94 24.31
N GLY A 76 -13.35 -8.19 23.98
CA GLY A 76 -13.72 -6.92 24.61
C GLY A 76 -13.15 -5.67 23.93
N SER A 77 -13.71 -4.50 24.29
CA SER A 77 -13.47 -3.22 23.62
C SER A 77 -12.03 -2.70 23.68
N PHE A 78 -11.16 -3.26 24.53
CA PHE A 78 -9.75 -2.89 24.61
C PHE A 78 -9.01 -3.07 23.26
N PHE A 79 -9.47 -3.97 22.40
CA PHE A 79 -8.84 -4.20 21.09
C PHE A 79 -8.86 -2.97 20.16
N TRP A 80 -9.78 -2.02 20.38
CA TRP A 80 -9.75 -0.73 19.69
C TRP A 80 -8.48 0.08 20.01
N ALA A 81 -7.88 -0.09 21.19
CA ALA A 81 -6.63 0.58 21.56
C ALA A 81 -5.42 0.07 20.76
N LEU A 82 -5.48 -1.17 20.24
CA LEU A 82 -4.43 -1.77 19.40
C LEU A 82 -4.53 -1.35 17.94
N PHE A 83 -5.64 -0.73 17.52
CA PHE A 83 -5.87 -0.38 16.13
C PHE A 83 -4.95 0.74 15.61
N PRO A 84 -4.78 1.90 16.30
CA PRO A 84 -3.83 2.93 15.86
C PRO A 84 -2.38 2.45 15.71
N PRO A 85 -1.77 1.71 16.67
CA PRO A 85 -0.39 1.23 16.48
C PRO A 85 -0.28 0.21 15.35
N LEU A 86 -1.29 -0.65 15.13
CA LEU A 86 -1.32 -1.56 13.99
C LEU A 86 -1.30 -0.79 12.66
N VAL A 87 -2.21 0.19 12.49
CA VAL A 87 -2.24 1.04 11.30
C VAL A 87 -0.91 1.78 11.11
N ALA A 88 -0.31 2.30 12.18
CA ALA A 88 0.97 2.98 12.11
C ALA A 88 2.10 2.06 11.60
N VAL A 89 2.15 0.81 12.07
CA VAL A 89 3.13 -0.19 11.59
C VAL A 89 2.91 -0.51 10.11
N LEU A 90 1.66 -0.73 9.68
CA LEU A 90 1.36 -1.06 8.28
C LEU A 90 1.66 0.12 7.34
N ALA A 91 1.29 1.33 7.75
CA ALA A 91 1.64 2.55 7.02
C ALA A 91 3.16 2.75 6.96
N ALA A 92 3.89 2.43 8.04
CA ALA A 92 5.34 2.49 8.06
C ALA A 92 5.99 1.49 7.09
N PHE A 93 5.41 0.30 6.87
CA PHE A 93 5.90 -0.62 5.83
C PHE A 93 5.82 0.00 4.43
N TRP A 94 4.73 0.68 4.08
CA TRP A 94 4.64 1.40 2.81
C TRP A 94 5.55 2.64 2.78
N GLY A 95 5.76 3.29 3.92
CA GLY A 95 6.82 4.28 4.09
C GLY A 95 8.21 3.72 3.79
N LEU A 96 8.54 2.53 4.27
CA LEU A 96 9.82 1.86 4.02
C LEU A 96 10.00 1.50 2.55
N VAL A 97 8.96 1.05 1.86
CA VAL A 97 8.98 0.83 0.40
C VAL A 97 9.36 2.12 -0.32
N CYS A 98 8.68 3.22 -0.02
CA CYS A 98 8.94 4.52 -0.64
C CYS A 98 10.35 5.06 -0.31
N TRP A 99 10.77 4.89 0.95
CA TRP A 99 12.10 5.27 1.41
C TRP A 99 13.20 4.48 0.70
N ALA A 100 13.10 3.15 0.66
CA ALA A 100 14.11 2.26 0.08
C ALA A 100 14.23 2.50 -1.42
N SER A 101 13.09 2.59 -2.12
CA SER A 101 13.04 2.92 -3.55
C SER A 101 13.73 4.25 -3.83
N ARG A 102 13.46 5.28 -3.00
CA ARG A 102 14.05 6.59 -3.18
C ARG A 102 15.53 6.65 -2.79
N ALA A 103 15.93 5.93 -1.73
CA ALA A 103 17.31 5.90 -1.24
C ALA A 103 18.25 5.22 -2.25
N LEU A 104 17.80 4.13 -2.86
CA LEU A 104 18.59 3.32 -3.78
C LEU A 104 18.43 3.75 -5.24
N GLY A 105 17.25 4.25 -5.63
CA GLY A 105 16.93 4.60 -7.01
C GLY A 105 17.21 6.05 -7.42
N GLY A 106 17.71 6.90 -6.52
CA GLY A 106 17.95 8.31 -6.84
C GLY A 106 16.67 9.09 -7.15
N ARG A 107 16.70 10.11 -8.01
CA ARG A 107 15.50 10.86 -8.46
C ARG A 107 15.03 10.33 -9.81
N GLY A 108 13.72 10.40 -10.07
CA GLY A 108 13.14 10.04 -11.36
C GLY A 108 13.07 8.54 -11.60
N ALA A 109 13.46 8.10 -12.81
CA ALA A 109 13.19 6.76 -13.31
C ALA A 109 13.71 5.62 -12.43
N GLY A 110 14.90 5.76 -11.83
CA GLY A 110 15.45 4.71 -10.96
C GLY A 110 14.55 4.41 -9.75
N THR A 111 13.90 5.42 -9.18
CA THR A 111 12.90 5.21 -8.12
C THR A 111 11.62 4.56 -8.64
N LEU A 112 11.16 4.98 -9.83
CA LEU A 112 9.95 4.42 -10.44
C LEU A 112 10.09 2.92 -10.74
N TRP A 113 11.26 2.47 -11.18
CA TRP A 113 11.51 1.04 -11.41
C TRP A 113 11.67 0.23 -10.12
N LEU A 114 12.19 0.82 -9.04
CA LEU A 114 12.36 0.13 -7.76
C LEU A 114 11.08 0.07 -6.93
N LEU A 115 10.15 1.00 -7.12
CA LEU A 115 8.88 1.03 -6.38
C LEU A 115 8.07 -0.27 -6.54
N PRO A 116 7.79 -0.78 -7.76
CA PRO A 116 7.12 -2.07 -7.95
C PRO A 116 7.84 -3.25 -7.28
N ALA A 117 9.17 -3.31 -7.42
CA ALA A 117 9.98 -4.40 -6.87
C ALA A 117 9.94 -4.41 -5.33
N PHE A 118 10.15 -3.26 -4.69
CA PHE A 118 10.08 -3.15 -3.23
C PHE A 118 8.65 -3.29 -2.70
N TRP A 119 7.64 -2.88 -3.47
CA TRP A 119 6.25 -3.08 -3.10
C TRP A 119 5.93 -4.56 -2.93
N VAL A 120 6.21 -5.36 -3.96
CA VAL A 120 5.97 -6.81 -3.93
C VAL A 120 6.83 -7.52 -2.90
N LEU A 121 8.11 -7.12 -2.76
CA LEU A 121 8.97 -7.65 -1.71
C LEU A 121 8.39 -7.40 -0.31
N MET A 122 7.84 -6.20 -0.06
CA MET A 122 7.22 -5.86 1.21
C MET A 122 5.90 -6.63 1.43
N GLU A 123 5.09 -6.80 0.38
CA GLU A 123 3.88 -7.64 0.47
C GLU A 123 4.24 -9.08 0.82
N TRP A 124 5.27 -9.66 0.18
CA TRP A 124 5.78 -10.99 0.52
C TRP A 124 6.33 -11.03 1.95
N ALA A 125 7.20 -10.09 2.33
CA ALA A 125 7.83 -10.07 3.65
C ALA A 125 6.80 -10.03 4.79
N ARG A 126 5.70 -9.29 4.60
CA ARG A 126 4.59 -9.19 5.56
C ARG A 126 3.78 -10.49 5.72
N THR A 127 4.01 -11.50 4.89
CA THR A 127 3.36 -12.82 5.03
C THR A 127 4.20 -13.82 5.81
N GLN A 128 5.46 -13.48 6.10
CA GLN A 128 6.41 -14.38 6.72
C GLN A 128 6.39 -14.29 8.25
N GLY A 129 6.72 -15.40 8.91
CA GLY A 129 6.88 -15.48 10.36
C GLY A 129 5.58 -15.48 11.17
N TYR A 130 5.71 -15.57 12.49
CA TYR A 130 4.58 -15.71 13.42
C TYR A 130 3.68 -14.47 13.52
N LEU A 131 4.19 -13.30 13.11
CA LEU A 131 3.47 -12.02 13.14
C LEU A 131 3.06 -11.56 11.73
N GLY A 132 2.98 -12.49 10.77
CA GLY A 132 2.57 -12.19 9.41
C GLY A 132 1.19 -11.52 9.36
N PHE A 133 1.10 -10.41 8.64
CA PHE A 133 -0.14 -9.66 8.41
C PHE A 133 -0.30 -9.30 6.91
N PRO A 134 -0.89 -10.21 6.11
CA PRO A 134 -0.96 -10.09 4.64
C PRO A 134 -2.06 -9.15 4.13
N TRP A 135 -2.81 -8.47 5.01
CA TRP A 135 -3.95 -7.64 4.57
C TRP A 135 -3.51 -6.43 3.76
N GLY A 136 -4.10 -6.26 2.57
CA GLY A 136 -3.84 -5.11 1.70
C GLY A 136 -2.88 -5.43 0.55
N THR A 137 -2.70 -6.70 0.21
CA THR A 137 -2.02 -7.14 -1.02
C THR A 137 -2.77 -6.63 -2.24
N LEU A 138 -2.09 -5.88 -3.09
CA LEU A 138 -2.67 -5.17 -4.22
C LEU A 138 -3.22 -6.12 -5.31
N GLY A 139 -2.65 -7.32 -5.44
CA GLY A 139 -3.10 -8.33 -6.39
C GLY A 139 -4.58 -8.72 -6.25
N TYR A 140 -5.16 -8.54 -5.06
CA TYR A 140 -6.59 -8.78 -4.84
C TYR A 140 -7.51 -7.77 -5.53
N ALA A 141 -6.97 -6.65 -6.03
CA ALA A 141 -7.76 -5.70 -6.82
C ALA A 141 -8.29 -6.33 -8.12
N TRP A 142 -7.66 -7.39 -8.61
CA TRP A 142 -8.05 -8.06 -9.85
C TRP A 142 -9.07 -9.18 -9.68
N LEU A 143 -9.47 -9.52 -8.45
CA LEU A 143 -10.28 -10.71 -8.12
C LEU A 143 -11.49 -10.92 -9.05
N ASP A 144 -12.25 -9.85 -9.33
CA ASP A 144 -13.48 -9.92 -10.13
C ASP A 144 -13.26 -9.61 -11.63
N THR A 145 -12.03 -9.78 -12.11
CA THR A 145 -11.66 -9.53 -13.50
C THR A 145 -11.08 -10.78 -14.16
N PRO A 146 -11.12 -10.90 -15.50
CA PRO A 146 -10.42 -11.99 -16.21
C PRO A 146 -8.91 -12.05 -15.92
N VAL A 147 -8.30 -10.94 -15.51
CA VAL A 147 -6.87 -10.85 -15.16
C VAL A 147 -6.54 -11.72 -13.94
N ALA A 148 -7.50 -11.98 -13.05
CA ALA A 148 -7.31 -12.87 -11.90
C ALA A 148 -6.78 -14.26 -12.30
N GLN A 149 -7.11 -14.75 -13.51
CA GLN A 149 -6.64 -16.05 -14.00
C GLN A 149 -5.11 -16.12 -14.13
N LEU A 150 -4.43 -14.98 -14.33
CA LEU A 150 -2.96 -14.95 -14.36
C LEU A 150 -2.35 -15.35 -13.01
N ALA A 151 -3.09 -15.26 -11.90
CA ALA A 151 -2.62 -15.71 -10.59
C ALA A 151 -2.22 -17.19 -10.57
N ASP A 152 -2.75 -18.04 -11.45
CA ASP A 152 -2.35 -19.45 -11.57
C ASP A 152 -0.87 -19.62 -11.99
N THR A 153 -0.32 -18.62 -12.70
CA THR A 153 1.07 -18.66 -13.19
C THR A 153 2.01 -17.76 -12.41
N VAL A 154 1.59 -16.53 -12.08
CA VAL A 154 2.45 -15.52 -11.43
C VAL A 154 2.10 -15.28 -9.96
N GLY A 155 1.04 -15.91 -9.45
CA GLY A 155 0.53 -15.68 -8.11
C GLY A 155 -0.06 -14.28 -7.91
N THR A 156 -0.54 -14.03 -6.69
CA THR A 156 -1.10 -12.72 -6.29
C THR A 156 -0.05 -11.60 -6.34
N TYR A 157 1.21 -11.91 -6.04
CA TYR A 157 2.32 -10.97 -6.12
C TYR A 157 2.64 -10.53 -7.55
N GLY A 158 2.49 -11.42 -8.54
CA GLY A 158 2.62 -11.04 -9.94
C GLY A 158 1.53 -10.07 -10.39
N LEU A 159 0.31 -10.23 -9.85
CA LEU A 159 -0.79 -9.28 -10.06
C LEU A 159 -0.54 -7.92 -9.37
N SER A 160 0.04 -7.92 -8.16
CA SER A 160 0.52 -6.69 -7.53
C SER A 160 1.61 -6.00 -8.36
N LEU A 161 2.53 -6.79 -8.93
CA LEU A 161 3.58 -6.29 -9.80
C LEU A 161 2.99 -5.65 -11.06
N LEU A 162 1.99 -6.29 -11.68
CA LEU A 162 1.27 -5.74 -12.82
C LEU A 162 0.69 -4.35 -12.50
N SER A 163 -0.06 -4.22 -11.41
CA SER A 163 -0.66 -2.94 -11.01
C SER A 163 0.39 -1.86 -10.73
N THR A 164 1.48 -2.20 -10.05
CA THR A 164 2.52 -1.23 -9.70
C THR A 164 3.39 -0.83 -10.89
N VAL A 165 3.70 -1.76 -11.80
CA VAL A 165 4.42 -1.44 -13.05
C VAL A 165 3.57 -0.56 -13.96
N LEU A 166 2.27 -0.83 -14.10
CA LEU A 166 1.36 0.03 -14.88
C LEU A 166 1.34 1.48 -14.39
N VAL A 167 1.58 1.71 -13.10
CA VAL A 167 1.65 3.04 -12.49
C VAL A 167 3.03 3.68 -12.61
N ALA A 168 4.08 2.87 -12.76
CA ALA A 168 5.47 3.33 -12.86
C ALA A 168 5.90 3.76 -14.28
N LEU A 169 5.18 3.28 -15.30
CA LEU A 169 5.37 3.62 -16.72
C LEU A 169 4.78 4.99 -17.07
#